data_AF-A0A645IGU8-F1
#
_entry.id   AF-A0A645IGU8-F1
#
_cell.length_a   1.000
_cell.length_b   1.000
_cell.length_c   1.000
_cell.angle_alpha   90.00
_cell.angle_beta   90.00
_cell.angle_gamma   90.00
#
_symmetry.space_group_name_H-M   'P 1'
#
loop_
_entity.id
_entity.type
_entity.pdbx_description
1 polymer ?
#
loop_
_entity_poly.entity_id
_entity_poly.type
_entity_poly.pdbx_seq_one_letter_code
_entity_poly.pdbx_strand_id
1 'polypeptide(L)'
;MAIHNVIGDSFRGATWVSIHNGGGVGWGEVINGGFGMVIDGTEEADRRIRNMLHWDVNNGISRRAWARNSGAIFAIEREMERTPLLKVTVPHIADDRLVELAADHVFDGKAKI
;
A
#
# COMPACT_ATOMS: atom_id res chain seq x y z
N MET A 1 -5.37 3.42 2.73
CA MET A 1 -4.88 3.05 1.39
C MET A 1 -5.60 3.85 0.31
N ALA A 2 -6.91 3.67 0.09
CA ALA A 2 -7.64 4.31 -1.01
C ALA A 2 -7.51 5.85 -1.07
N ILE A 3 -7.72 6.55 0.05
CA ILE A 3 -7.61 8.02 0.12
C ILE A 3 -6.19 8.51 -0.19
N HIS A 4 -5.17 7.87 0.37
CA HIS A 4 -3.78 8.23 0.04
C HIS A 4 -3.48 8.00 -1.44
N ASN A 5 -4.00 6.91 -2.02
CA ASN A 5 -3.77 6.57 -3.42
C ASN A 5 -4.24 7.70 -4.34
N VAL A 6 -5.53 8.02 -4.27
CA VAL A 6 -6.16 9.03 -5.13
C VAL A 6 -5.52 10.42 -4.96
N ILE A 7 -5.17 10.79 -3.72
CA ILE A 7 -4.43 12.02 -3.44
C ILE A 7 -3.07 11.97 -4.13
N GLY A 8 -2.31 10.89 -3.95
CA GLY A 8 -1.00 10.76 -4.55
C GLY A 8 -0.97 10.67 -6.07
N ASP A 9 -2.01 10.12 -6.71
CA ASP A 9 -2.17 10.10 -8.17
C ASP A 9 -2.41 11.52 -8.71
N SER A 10 -3.21 12.32 -7.99
CA SER A 10 -3.64 13.66 -8.42
C SER A 10 -2.50 14.65 -8.63
N PHE A 11 -1.40 14.49 -7.89
CA PHE A 11 -0.20 15.34 -8.03
C PHE A 11 0.97 14.63 -8.72
N ARG A 12 0.76 13.43 -9.28
CA ARG A 12 1.80 12.67 -9.99
C ARG A 12 1.55 12.46 -11.47
N GLY A 13 0.45 13.00 -12.00
CA GLY A 13 0.26 13.12 -13.44
C GLY A 13 -0.99 12.45 -14.00
N ALA A 14 -1.89 11.94 -13.14
CA ALA A 14 -3.23 11.55 -13.58
C ALA A 14 -3.92 12.73 -14.28
N THR A 15 -4.66 12.46 -15.36
CA THR A 15 -5.46 13.49 -16.05
C THR A 15 -6.70 13.84 -15.23
N TRP A 16 -7.29 12.84 -14.59
CA TRP A 16 -8.30 13.01 -13.55
C TRP A 16 -8.21 11.87 -12.54
N VAL A 17 -8.77 12.11 -11.37
CA VAL A 17 -8.86 11.13 -10.28
C VAL A 17 -10.30 11.07 -9.76
N SER A 18 -10.68 9.94 -9.17
CA SER A 18 -12.00 9.75 -8.59
C SER A 18 -11.93 8.98 -7.27
N ILE A 19 -12.87 9.31 -6.38
CA ILE A 19 -13.07 8.62 -5.09
C ILE A 19 -14.54 8.31 -4.91
N HIS A 20 -14.87 7.04 -4.72
CA HIS A 20 -16.24 6.54 -4.66
C HIS A 20 -16.52 5.85 -3.32
N ASN A 21 -17.80 5.82 -2.94
CA ASN A 21 -18.32 5.07 -1.80
C ASN A 21 -19.16 3.89 -2.31
N GLY A 22 -18.69 2.67 -2.05
CA GLY A 22 -19.43 1.44 -2.28
C GLY A 22 -19.24 0.78 -3.65
N GLY A 23 -18.15 1.08 -4.36
CA GLY A 23 -17.85 0.42 -5.63
C GLY A 23 -17.75 -1.09 -5.48
N GLY A 24 -18.48 -1.83 -6.32
CA GLY A 24 -18.50 -3.30 -6.35
C GLY A 24 -19.46 -3.92 -5.33
N VAL A 25 -19.38 -3.54 -4.05
CA VAL A 25 -20.07 -4.25 -2.95
C VAL A 25 -21.26 -3.51 -2.31
N GLY A 26 -21.49 -2.24 -2.66
CA GLY A 26 -22.62 -1.46 -2.15
C GLY A 26 -22.23 -0.34 -1.18
N TRP A 27 -23.13 0.62 -1.03
CA TRP A 27 -22.91 1.87 -0.28
C TRP A 27 -22.52 1.63 1.18
N GLY A 28 -21.42 2.24 1.63
CA GLY A 28 -20.95 2.18 3.02
C GLY A 28 -19.94 1.07 3.31
N GLU A 29 -19.83 0.06 2.44
CA GLU A 29 -18.99 -1.12 2.69
C GLU A 29 -17.52 -0.91 2.29
N VAL A 30 -17.26 -0.12 1.25
CA VAL A 30 -15.91 0.09 0.71
C VAL A 30 -15.71 1.54 0.27
N ILE A 31 -14.50 2.04 0.47
CA ILE A 31 -13.99 3.26 -0.16
C ILE A 31 -12.99 2.85 -1.24
N ASN A 32 -13.28 3.17 -2.49
CA ASN A 32 -12.45 2.81 -3.64
C ASN A 32 -12.16 4.05 -4.51
N GLY A 33 -10.91 4.17 -4.96
CA GLY A 33 -10.46 5.25 -5.84
C GLY A 33 -10.02 4.72 -7.19
N GLY A 34 -9.87 5.63 -8.15
CA GLY A 34 -9.31 5.36 -9.46
C GLY A 34 -8.75 6.62 -10.11
N PHE A 35 -8.13 6.43 -11.26
CA PHE A 35 -7.60 7.52 -12.07
C PHE A 35 -7.94 7.27 -13.54
N GLY A 36 -7.86 8.33 -14.33
CA GLY A 36 -7.72 8.23 -15.78
C GLY A 36 -6.53 9.04 -16.27
N MET A 37 -5.89 8.53 -17.30
CA MET A 37 -4.65 9.08 -17.82
C MET A 37 -4.67 9.11 -19.34
N VAL A 38 -4.56 10.30 -19.90
CA VAL A 38 -4.40 10.51 -21.34
C VAL A 38 -2.95 10.27 -21.72
N ILE A 39 -2.74 9.40 -22.70
CA ILE A 39 -1.43 9.09 -23.27
C ILE A 39 -1.48 9.55 -24.73
N ASP A 40 -1.03 10.78 -24.97
CA ASP A 40 -1.08 11.45 -26.28
C ASP A 40 0.24 11.33 -27.07
N GLY A 41 1.23 10.62 -26.54
CA GLY A 41 2.54 10.43 -27.17
C GLY A 41 3.55 11.55 -26.89
N THR A 42 3.19 12.56 -26.09
CA THR A 42 4.12 13.62 -25.69
C THR A 42 5.12 13.14 -24.63
N GLU A 43 6.29 13.78 -24.58
CA GLU A 43 7.27 13.53 -23.51
C GLU A 43 6.70 13.82 -22.12
N GLU A 44 5.79 14.79 -22.02
CA GLU A 44 5.10 15.12 -20.78
C GLU A 44 4.19 13.98 -20.32
N ALA A 45 3.46 13.33 -21.24
CA ALA A 45 2.67 12.15 -20.91
C ALA A 45 3.55 10.98 -20.44
N ASP A 46 4.71 10.75 -21.08
CA ASP A 46 5.69 9.72 -20.65
C ASP A 46 6.22 10.00 -19.23
N ARG A 47 6.53 11.26 -18.90
CA ARG A 47 6.96 11.64 -17.56
C ARG A 47 5.86 11.44 -16.52
N ARG A 48 4.64 11.85 -16.84
CA ARG A 48 3.47 11.70 -15.96
C ARG A 48 3.17 10.23 -15.67
N ILE A 49 3.17 9.37 -16.69
CA ILE A 49 2.75 7.97 -16.51
C ILE A 49 3.73 7.20 -15.65
N ARG A 50 5.05 7.45 -15.83
CA ARG A 50 6.09 6.86 -14.98
C ARG A 50 5.90 7.24 -13.51
N ASN A 51 5.65 8.52 -13.23
CA ASN A 51 5.49 9.01 -11.85
C ASN A 51 4.20 8.51 -11.20
N MET A 52 3.09 8.56 -11.92
CA MET A 52 1.79 8.15 -11.41
C MET A 52 1.74 6.64 -11.17
N LEU A 53 2.11 5.80 -12.15
CA LEU A 53 2.08 4.34 -11.98
C LEU A 53 3.07 3.86 -10.90
N HIS A 54 4.22 4.52 -10.77
CA HIS A 54 5.15 4.21 -9.69
C HIS A 54 4.50 4.40 -8.31
N TRP A 55 3.67 5.43 -8.13
CA TRP A 55 2.95 5.65 -6.88
C TRP A 55 1.74 4.72 -6.71
N ASP A 56 0.84 4.69 -7.71
CA ASP A 56 -0.43 3.94 -7.68
C ASP A 56 -0.19 2.47 -7.29
N VAL A 57 0.85 1.86 -7.86
CA VAL A 57 1.23 0.47 -7.58
C VAL A 57 1.93 0.35 -6.22
N ASN A 58 3.03 1.10 -6.01
CA ASN A 58 3.87 0.87 -4.84
C ASN A 58 3.21 1.28 -3.53
N ASN A 59 2.27 2.23 -3.52
CA ASN A 59 1.45 2.53 -2.34
C ASN A 59 0.65 1.30 -1.90
N GLY A 60 0.03 0.59 -2.86
CA GLY A 60 -0.72 -0.63 -2.61
C GLY A 60 0.18 -1.77 -2.11
N ILE A 61 1.33 -1.99 -2.76
CA ILE A 61 2.30 -3.01 -2.35
C ILE A 61 2.80 -2.71 -0.94
N SER A 62 3.25 -1.48 -0.66
CA SER A 62 3.77 -1.06 0.65
C SER A 62 2.75 -1.30 1.77
N ARG A 63 1.49 -0.93 1.54
CA ARG A 63 0.43 -1.15 2.54
C ARG A 63 0.18 -2.63 2.79
N ARG A 64 0.20 -3.46 1.74
CA ARG A 64 0.02 -4.93 1.88
C ARG A 64 1.23 -5.59 2.54
N ALA A 65 2.43 -5.11 2.24
CA ALA A 65 3.66 -5.54 2.88
C ALA A 65 3.60 -5.26 4.37
N TRP A 66 3.22 -4.03 4.77
CA TRP A 66 3.00 -3.66 6.17
C TRP A 66 1.92 -4.53 6.86
N ALA A 67 0.88 -4.91 6.12
CA ALA A 67 -0.13 -5.88 6.57
C ALA A 67 0.36 -7.35 6.54
N ARG A 68 1.68 -7.58 6.44
CA ARG A 68 2.37 -8.88 6.53
C ARG A 68 2.05 -9.83 5.37
N ASN A 69 1.64 -9.32 4.21
CA ASN A 69 1.52 -10.16 3.02
C ASN A 69 2.92 -10.49 2.46
N SER A 70 3.30 -11.77 2.46
CA SER A 70 4.64 -12.23 2.04
C SER A 70 5.00 -11.84 0.60
N GLY A 71 4.06 -11.98 -0.34
CA GLY A 71 4.27 -11.58 -1.73
C GLY A 71 4.52 -10.07 -1.88
N ALA A 72 3.83 -9.26 -1.09
CA ALA A 72 4.03 -7.81 -1.08
C ALA A 72 5.34 -7.39 -0.40
N ILE A 73 5.76 -8.07 0.68
CA ILE A 73 7.08 -7.85 1.31
C ILE A 73 8.19 -8.10 0.27
N PHE A 74 8.15 -9.26 -0.38
CA PHE A 74 9.10 -9.59 -1.45
C PHE A 74 9.10 -8.54 -2.58
N ALA A 75 7.91 -8.15 -3.05
CA ALA A 75 7.81 -7.18 -4.14
C ALA A 75 8.35 -5.80 -3.75
N ILE A 76 8.07 -5.31 -2.54
CA ILE A 76 8.50 -3.97 -2.13
C ILE A 76 9.99 -3.90 -1.81
N GLU A 77 10.58 -4.97 -1.27
CA GLU A 77 12.03 -5.05 -1.06
C GLU A 77 12.78 -4.95 -2.40
N ARG A 78 12.33 -5.70 -3.41
CA ARG A 78 12.89 -5.61 -4.77
C ARG A 78 12.67 -4.25 -5.42
N GLU A 79 11.56 -3.58 -5.15
CA GLU A 79 11.35 -2.21 -5.65
C GLU A 79 12.33 -1.24 -5.00
N MET A 80 12.55 -1.32 -3.69
CA MET A 80 13.48 -0.44 -2.97
C MET A 80 14.93 -0.65 -3.41
N GLU A 81 15.31 -1.86 -3.84
CA GLU A 81 16.59 -2.13 -4.49
C GLU A 81 16.70 -1.45 -5.86
N ARG A 82 15.64 -1.55 -6.68
CA ARG A 82 15.60 -0.96 -8.03
C ARG A 82 15.49 0.56 -8.02
N THR A 83 14.79 1.12 -7.05
CA THR A 83 14.45 2.54 -6.92
C THR A 83 14.95 3.08 -5.58
N PRO A 84 16.23 3.49 -5.47
CA PRO A 84 16.87 3.77 -4.17
C PRO A 84 16.21 4.86 -3.33
N LEU A 85 15.47 5.78 -3.96
CA LEU A 85 14.73 6.84 -3.27
C LEU A 85 13.39 6.37 -2.69
N LEU A 86 12.87 5.22 -3.11
CA LEU A 86 11.74 4.59 -2.46
C LEU A 86 12.24 3.95 -1.16
N LYS A 87 11.78 4.47 -0.02
CA LYS A 87 12.04 3.92 1.31
C LYS A 87 10.72 3.72 2.02
N VAL A 88 10.44 2.48 2.38
CA VAL A 88 9.20 2.11 3.08
C VAL A 88 9.52 1.30 4.32
N THR A 89 8.64 1.35 5.30
CA THR A 89 8.77 0.53 6.51
C THR A 89 8.35 -0.90 6.20
N VAL A 90 9.26 -1.85 6.41
CA VAL A 90 8.99 -3.29 6.32
C VAL A 90 8.62 -3.80 7.72
N PRO A 91 7.56 -4.61 7.88
CA PRO A 91 7.20 -5.10 9.21
C PRO A 91 8.20 -6.16 9.69
N HIS A 92 8.54 -6.10 10.97
CA HIS A 92 9.18 -7.21 11.66
C HIS A 92 8.11 -8.18 12.15
N ILE A 93 8.22 -9.44 11.75
CA ILE A 93 7.27 -10.49 12.14
C ILE A 93 7.67 -11.00 13.53
N ALA A 94 6.73 -10.93 14.48
CA ALA A 94 6.94 -11.45 15.82
C ALA A 94 6.87 -12.98 15.84
N ASP A 95 7.57 -13.62 16.78
CA ASP A 95 7.42 -15.05 17.06
C ASP A 95 6.07 -15.26 17.76
N ASP A 96 5.18 -16.04 17.14
CA ASP A 96 3.84 -16.33 17.67
C ASP A 96 3.91 -16.96 19.06
N ARG A 97 4.94 -17.77 19.35
CA ARG A 97 5.14 -18.36 20.68
C ARG A 97 5.39 -17.28 21.74
N LEU A 98 6.16 -16.24 21.40
CA LEU A 98 6.41 -15.13 22.32
C LEU A 98 5.14 -14.31 22.53
N VAL A 99 4.33 -14.14 21.50
CA VAL A 99 3.03 -13.45 21.59
C VAL A 99 2.08 -14.23 22.51
N GLU A 100 1.98 -15.55 22.34
CA GLU A 100 1.17 -16.43 23.18
C GLU A 100 1.64 -16.41 24.64
N LEU A 101 2.95 -16.57 24.89
CA LEU A 101 3.50 -16.50 26.24
C LEU A 101 3.21 -15.16 26.92
N ALA A 102 3.34 -14.05 26.18
CA ALA A 102 3.02 -12.72 26.70
C ALA A 102 1.52 -12.57 27.00
N ALA A 103 0.64 -13.08 26.13
CA ALA A 103 -0.80 -13.05 26.35
C ALA A 103 -1.20 -13.90 27.57
N ASP A 104 -0.68 -15.12 27.70
CA ASP A 104 -0.96 -16.02 28.83
C ASP A 104 -0.47 -15.44 30.16
N HIS A 105 0.67 -14.75 30.14
CA HIS A 105 1.20 -14.05 31.32
C HIS A 105 0.27 -12.90 31.75
N VAL A 106 -0.19 -12.08 30.78
CA VAL A 106 -0.96 -10.86 31.05
C VAL A 106 -2.43 -11.15 31.39
N PHE A 107 -3.07 -12.08 30.66
CA PHE A 107 -4.52 -12.29 30.74
C PHE A 107 -4.91 -13.50 31.60
N ASP A 108 -4.10 -14.56 31.60
CA ASP A 108 -4.43 -15.82 32.27
C ASP A 108 -3.63 -16.04 33.57
N GLY A 109 -2.54 -15.28 33.79
CA GLY A 109 -1.68 -15.41 34.97
C GLY A 109 -0.98 -16.77 35.09
N LYS A 110 -1.00 -17.59 34.04
CA LYS A 110 -0.50 -18.98 34.05
C LYS A 110 0.96 -19.11 33.65
N ALA A 111 1.49 -18.18 32.87
CA ALA A 111 2.89 -18.20 32.43
C ALA A 111 3.78 -17.39 33.40
N LYS A 112 4.74 -18.04 34.05
CA LYS A 112 5.92 -17.35 34.60
C LYS A 112 6.92 -17.22 33.46
N ILE A 113 7.13 -15.99 33.00
CA ILE A 113 8.17 -15.63 32.03
C ILE A 113 9.55 -15.89 32.66
#